data_AF-A0A968MP58-F1
#
_entry.id   AF-A0A968MP58-F1
#
_cell.length_a   1.000
_cell.length_b   1.000
_cell.length_c   1.000
_cell.angle_alpha   90.00
_cell.angle_beta   90.00
_cell.angle_gamma   90.00
#
_symmetry.space_group_name_H-M   'P 1'
#
loop_
_entity.id
_entity.type
_entity.pdbx_description
1 polymer ?
#
loop_
_entity_poly.entity_id
_entity_poly.type
_entity_poly.pdbx_seq_one_letter_code
_entity_poly.pdbx_strand_id
1 'polypeptide(L)'
;MTLKPDANEAISNRFGDGKLEFFREAEQNFLSNSLIRKTYADLGMQEVGPEFVNLTKNVLLKFSKDSAYRSNLYSGSYLADSGSFAVQFLEKHLRNYLDTEIEKGLRIVLAEQAFFRRELEAARERVEASEHDLLAFKASNTDALPGTSQVAYKDLIELRERKRSLDAQIAEQELTLKMERAKLGRVSPFVVLDRTENNPYQAQIATIEAQLAAERASGKGPKHPDVVKLEESLTSIRRLASGESGNTTSSVRSSKNPIYLTAEANVFQLESSLAVARQERERITEMLKDAEQKVTLLPKQESNFDELDREYKVAKQDYDVILSKLKEAEQQVELERAASEARYDMITPPQVEYVDEATAMKKHATKFAALVTILGFVGLTAYLIYRRKLTLDMLKPSKAAVPASA
;
A
#
# COMPACT_ATOMS: atom_id res chain seq x y z
N MET A 1 -50.45 -8.93 -38.94
CA MET A 1 -49.03 -8.57 -38.70
C MET A 1 -48.16 -9.76 -39.11
N THR A 2 -46.96 -9.52 -39.64
CA THR A 2 -45.99 -10.57 -39.99
C THR A 2 -44.61 -10.30 -39.37
N LEU A 3 -43.96 -11.37 -38.89
CA LEU A 3 -42.60 -11.36 -38.34
C LEU A 3 -41.74 -12.34 -39.12
N LYS A 4 -40.55 -11.93 -39.51
CA LYS A 4 -39.57 -12.82 -40.14
C LYS A 4 -38.30 -12.87 -39.29
N PRO A 5 -37.83 -14.07 -38.92
CA PRO A 5 -36.47 -14.28 -38.42
C PRO A 5 -35.47 -13.91 -39.51
N ASP A 6 -34.43 -13.16 -39.16
CA ASP A 6 -33.34 -12.93 -40.09
C ASP A 6 -32.55 -14.24 -40.35
N ALA A 7 -32.03 -14.39 -41.56
CA ALA A 7 -31.41 -15.63 -42.07
C ALA A 7 -30.10 -16.04 -41.36
N ASN A 8 -29.60 -15.21 -40.44
CA ASN A 8 -28.36 -15.44 -39.69
C ASN A 8 -28.48 -16.35 -38.46
N GLU A 9 -29.63 -17.01 -38.24
CA GLU A 9 -29.75 -18.12 -37.26
C GLU A 9 -28.71 -19.24 -37.48
N ALA A 10 -28.10 -19.34 -38.66
CA ALA A 10 -27.13 -20.37 -39.02
C ALA A 10 -25.67 -20.07 -38.67
N ILE A 11 -25.30 -18.86 -38.22
CA ILE A 11 -23.89 -18.49 -38.03
C ILE A 11 -23.64 -17.82 -36.66
N SER A 12 -23.57 -18.61 -35.59
CA SER A 12 -22.85 -18.22 -34.38
C SER A 12 -22.21 -19.44 -33.70
N ASN A 13 -21.20 -20.00 -34.35
CA ASN A 13 -20.51 -21.22 -33.93
C ASN A 13 -19.29 -20.93 -33.03
N ARG A 14 -19.44 -20.11 -31.97
CA ARG A 14 -18.31 -19.81 -31.05
C ARG A 14 -18.53 -20.02 -29.55
N PHE A 15 -19.73 -20.32 -29.07
CA PHE A 15 -19.95 -20.68 -27.67
C PHE A 15 -21.00 -21.79 -27.58
N GLY A 16 -20.73 -22.79 -26.73
CA GLY A 16 -21.29 -24.15 -26.80
C GLY A 16 -22.82 -24.28 -26.80
N ASP A 17 -23.30 -25.21 -27.63
CA ASP A 17 -24.53 -26.03 -27.63
C ASP A 17 -25.90 -25.47 -27.21
N GLY A 18 -26.02 -24.19 -26.87
CA GLY A 18 -27.30 -23.52 -26.68
C GLY A 18 -27.78 -22.89 -27.97
N LYS A 19 -28.18 -23.68 -28.98
CA LYS A 19 -29.11 -23.18 -30.00
C LYS A 19 -30.40 -22.81 -29.26
N LEU A 20 -30.52 -21.56 -28.81
CA LEU A 20 -31.80 -20.99 -28.44
C LEU A 20 -32.62 -20.91 -29.72
N GLU A 21 -33.35 -21.99 -30.01
CA GLU A 21 -34.34 -22.08 -31.08
C GLU A 21 -35.53 -21.16 -30.73
N PHE A 22 -35.28 -19.85 -30.71
CA PHE A 22 -36.21 -18.78 -30.37
C PHE A 22 -37.58 -18.95 -31.03
N PHE A 23 -37.59 -19.49 -32.26
CA PHE A 23 -38.80 -19.68 -33.05
C PHE A 23 -39.44 -21.06 -32.97
N ARG A 24 -38.82 -22.07 -32.35
CA ARG A 24 -39.45 -23.38 -32.20
C ARG A 24 -40.64 -23.33 -31.24
N GLU A 25 -40.56 -22.45 -30.23
CA GLU A 25 -41.62 -22.24 -29.24
C GLU A 25 -42.30 -20.87 -29.38
N ALA A 26 -42.02 -20.10 -30.45
CA ALA A 26 -42.58 -18.76 -30.64
C ALA A 26 -44.12 -18.73 -30.56
N GLU A 27 -44.80 -19.74 -31.12
CA GLU A 27 -46.25 -19.88 -30.98
C GLU A 27 -46.71 -20.07 -29.53
N GLN A 28 -46.01 -20.90 -28.76
CA GLN A 28 -46.35 -21.14 -27.36
C GLN A 28 -46.06 -19.91 -26.49
N ASN A 29 -44.92 -19.24 -26.72
CA ASN A 29 -44.49 -18.08 -25.95
C ASN A 29 -45.34 -16.84 -26.25
N PHE A 30 -45.68 -16.61 -27.53
CA PHE A 30 -46.56 -15.53 -27.94
C PHE A 30 -47.99 -15.74 -27.41
N LEU A 31 -48.49 -16.99 -27.38
CA LEU A 31 -49.80 -17.32 -26.81
C LEU A 31 -49.76 -17.60 -25.29
N SER A 32 -48.70 -17.20 -24.58
CA SER A 32 -48.57 -17.48 -23.16
C SER A 32 -49.53 -16.64 -22.29
N ASN A 33 -50.13 -17.27 -21.28
CA ASN A 33 -51.08 -16.60 -20.38
C ASN A 33 -50.44 -15.42 -19.63
N SER A 34 -49.15 -15.51 -19.30
CA SER A 34 -48.38 -14.45 -18.64
C SER A 34 -48.22 -13.23 -19.54
N LEU A 35 -47.86 -13.42 -20.81
CA LEU A 35 -47.69 -12.33 -21.76
C LEU A 35 -49.01 -11.63 -22.08
N ILE A 36 -50.08 -12.40 -22.25
CA ILE A 36 -51.44 -11.87 -22.46
C ILE A 36 -51.85 -10.99 -21.27
N ARG A 37 -51.66 -11.47 -20.04
CA ARG A 37 -51.94 -10.70 -18.81
C ARG A 37 -51.12 -9.41 -18.74
N LYS A 38 -49.80 -9.49 -19.01
CA LYS A 38 -48.90 -8.32 -19.04
C LYS A 38 -49.38 -7.28 -20.05
N THR A 39 -49.79 -7.72 -21.23
CA THR A 39 -50.28 -6.83 -22.29
C THR A 39 -51.55 -6.11 -21.88
N TYR A 40 -52.53 -6.80 -21.30
CA TYR A 40 -53.74 -6.16 -20.80
C TYR A 40 -53.46 -5.18 -19.65
N ALA A 41 -52.60 -5.57 -18.71
CA ALA A 41 -52.19 -4.70 -17.61
C ALA A 41 -51.56 -3.40 -18.11
N ASP A 42 -50.66 -3.49 -19.09
CA ASP A 42 -50.00 -2.32 -19.68
C ASP A 42 -50.96 -1.44 -20.51
N LEU A 43 -52.04 -2.01 -21.03
CA LEU A 43 -53.13 -1.27 -21.69
C LEU A 43 -54.14 -0.68 -20.70
N GLY A 44 -53.87 -0.76 -19.38
CA GLY A 44 -54.71 -0.19 -18.33
C GLY A 44 -55.85 -1.10 -17.85
N MET A 45 -55.93 -2.34 -18.33
CA MET A 45 -56.89 -3.34 -17.84
C MET A 45 -56.29 -4.10 -16.66
N GLN A 46 -56.55 -3.62 -15.44
CA GLN A 46 -56.14 -4.30 -14.21
C GLN A 46 -57.11 -5.44 -13.87
N GLU A 47 -56.58 -6.54 -13.29
CA GLU A 47 -57.34 -7.71 -12.82
C GLU A 47 -58.13 -8.50 -13.87
N VAL A 48 -57.52 -8.73 -15.03
CA VAL A 48 -58.10 -9.63 -16.03
C VAL A 48 -58.20 -11.07 -15.50
N GLY A 49 -59.45 -11.56 -15.36
CA GLY A 49 -59.75 -12.91 -14.88
C GLY A 49 -59.17 -14.02 -15.77
N PRO A 50 -58.91 -15.22 -15.22
CA PRO A 50 -58.34 -16.35 -15.96
C PRO A 50 -59.19 -16.78 -17.16
N GLU A 51 -60.52 -16.64 -17.07
CA GLU A 51 -61.44 -16.94 -18.17
C GLU A 51 -61.20 -16.05 -19.39
N PHE A 52 -60.99 -14.75 -19.17
CA PHE A 52 -60.75 -13.80 -20.25
C PHE A 52 -59.37 -14.00 -20.89
N VAL A 53 -58.36 -14.34 -20.09
CA VAL A 53 -57.02 -14.71 -20.60
C VAL A 53 -57.11 -15.98 -21.47
N ASN A 54 -57.87 -16.98 -21.03
CA ASN A 54 -58.06 -18.21 -21.80
C ASN A 54 -58.88 -17.98 -23.08
N LEU A 55 -59.91 -17.12 -23.03
CA LEU A 55 -60.65 -16.68 -24.21
C LEU A 55 -59.71 -15.99 -25.20
N THR A 56 -58.84 -15.11 -24.70
CA THR A 56 -57.85 -14.43 -25.52
C THR A 56 -56.92 -15.42 -26.21
N LYS A 57 -56.32 -16.32 -25.43
CA LYS A 57 -55.40 -17.35 -25.94
C LYS A 57 -56.01 -18.28 -26.99
N ASN A 58 -57.23 -18.76 -26.76
CA ASN A 58 -57.82 -19.85 -27.55
C ASN A 58 -58.73 -19.37 -28.69
N VAL A 59 -59.11 -18.09 -28.69
CA VAL A 59 -60.12 -17.55 -29.60
C VAL A 59 -59.68 -16.25 -30.25
N LEU A 60 -59.29 -15.25 -29.45
CA LEU A 60 -59.09 -13.89 -29.95
C LEU A 60 -57.73 -13.69 -30.57
N LEU A 61 -56.70 -14.33 -30.03
CA LEU A 61 -55.33 -14.24 -30.50
C LEU A 61 -54.97 -15.48 -31.30
N LYS A 62 -54.42 -15.27 -32.50
CA LYS A 62 -53.82 -16.33 -33.32
C LYS A 62 -52.42 -15.93 -33.69
N PHE A 63 -51.50 -16.87 -33.57
CA PHE A 63 -50.13 -16.71 -34.00
C PHE A 63 -49.63 -18.05 -34.52
N SER A 64 -49.20 -18.11 -35.78
CA SER A 64 -48.76 -19.36 -36.39
C SER A 64 -47.72 -19.11 -37.47
N LYS A 65 -46.87 -20.10 -37.71
CA LYS A 65 -45.92 -20.10 -38.82
C LYS A 65 -46.69 -20.17 -40.15
N ASP A 66 -46.39 -19.25 -41.06
CA ASP A 66 -46.96 -19.28 -42.40
C ASP A 66 -46.41 -20.49 -43.16
N SER A 67 -47.32 -21.39 -43.53
CA SER A 67 -46.99 -22.67 -44.17
C SER A 67 -46.94 -22.56 -45.71
N ALA A 68 -47.35 -21.42 -46.28
CA ALA A 68 -47.50 -21.25 -47.72
C ALA A 68 -46.17 -21.12 -48.47
N TYR A 69 -45.08 -20.79 -47.77
CA TYR A 69 -43.74 -20.64 -48.33
C TYR A 69 -42.72 -21.26 -47.38
N ARG A 70 -41.63 -21.83 -47.90
CA ARG A 70 -40.46 -22.29 -47.11
C ARG A 70 -39.75 -21.16 -46.31
N SER A 71 -40.41 -20.02 -46.12
CA SER A 71 -39.99 -18.91 -45.28
C SER A 71 -40.28 -19.18 -43.81
N ASN A 72 -39.42 -18.74 -42.92
CA ASN A 72 -39.69 -18.76 -41.47
C ASN A 72 -40.65 -17.63 -41.03
N LEU A 73 -41.60 -17.23 -41.87
CA LEU A 73 -42.52 -16.13 -41.58
C LEU A 73 -43.56 -16.56 -40.53
N TYR A 74 -43.78 -15.73 -39.52
CA TYR A 74 -44.86 -15.88 -38.55
C TYR A 74 -45.92 -14.81 -38.80
N SER A 75 -47.19 -15.19 -38.66
CA SER A 75 -48.31 -14.25 -38.78
C SER A 75 -49.13 -14.24 -37.51
N GLY A 76 -49.47 -13.02 -37.07
CA GLY A 76 -50.28 -12.77 -35.88
C GLY A 76 -51.54 -11.98 -36.22
N SER A 77 -52.67 -12.40 -35.65
CA SER A 77 -53.95 -11.70 -35.74
C SER A 77 -54.63 -11.67 -34.37
N TYR A 78 -55.36 -10.59 -34.10
CA TYR A 78 -56.11 -10.40 -32.87
C TYR A 78 -57.50 -9.87 -33.21
N LEU A 79 -58.53 -10.52 -32.69
CA LEU A 79 -59.92 -10.16 -32.89
C LEU A 79 -60.40 -9.29 -31.72
N ALA A 80 -60.87 -8.09 -32.03
CA ALA A 80 -61.49 -7.18 -31.08
C ALA A 80 -62.69 -6.46 -31.69
N ASP A 81 -63.51 -5.85 -30.82
CA ASP A 81 -64.69 -5.08 -31.20
C ASP A 81 -64.33 -3.76 -31.92
N SER A 82 -63.23 -3.13 -31.51
CA SER A 82 -62.68 -1.95 -32.18
C SER A 82 -61.40 -2.29 -32.92
N GLY A 83 -61.33 -1.91 -34.21
CA GLY A 83 -60.10 -2.01 -35.00
C GLY A 83 -58.92 -1.24 -34.39
N SER A 84 -59.19 -0.10 -33.72
CA SER A 84 -58.13 0.68 -33.05
C SER A 84 -57.59 -0.03 -31.81
N PHE A 85 -58.44 -0.75 -31.07
CA PHE A 85 -57.99 -1.57 -29.94
C PHE A 85 -57.25 -2.82 -30.42
N ALA A 86 -57.68 -3.42 -31.54
CA ALA A 86 -57.01 -4.59 -32.10
C ALA A 86 -55.55 -4.30 -32.47
N VAL A 87 -55.31 -3.14 -33.09
CA VAL A 87 -53.96 -2.65 -33.44
C VAL A 87 -53.15 -2.37 -32.18
N GLN A 88 -53.68 -1.56 -31.24
CA GLN A 88 -52.98 -1.23 -29.99
C GLN A 88 -52.60 -2.48 -29.20
N PHE A 89 -53.50 -3.47 -29.12
CA PHE A 89 -53.22 -4.73 -28.47
C PHE A 89 -52.08 -5.46 -29.16
N LEU A 90 -52.15 -5.69 -30.48
CA LEU A 90 -51.11 -6.40 -31.22
C LEU A 90 -49.74 -5.72 -31.15
N GLU A 91 -49.69 -4.38 -31.30
CA GLU A 91 -48.43 -3.62 -31.19
C GLU A 91 -47.80 -3.77 -29.81
N LYS A 92 -48.61 -3.61 -28.77
CA LYS A 92 -48.14 -3.71 -27.40
C LYS A 92 -47.77 -5.15 -27.04
N HIS A 93 -48.57 -6.12 -27.47
CA HIS A 93 -48.34 -7.54 -27.26
C HIS A 93 -47.05 -8.00 -27.92
N LEU A 94 -46.83 -7.57 -29.17
CA LEU A 94 -45.58 -7.82 -29.88
C LEU A 94 -44.39 -7.26 -29.12
N ARG A 95 -44.45 -5.98 -28.74
CA ARG A 95 -43.34 -5.34 -28.02
C ARG A 95 -43.03 -6.10 -26.74
N ASN A 96 -44.06 -6.43 -25.96
CA ASN A 96 -43.90 -7.20 -24.73
C ASN A 96 -43.32 -8.60 -24.99
N TYR A 97 -43.68 -9.25 -26.10
CA TYR A 97 -43.12 -10.54 -26.51
C TYR A 97 -41.63 -10.40 -26.80
N LEU A 98 -41.27 -9.47 -27.69
CA LEU A 98 -39.88 -9.21 -28.08
C LEU A 98 -39.03 -8.87 -26.85
N ASP A 99 -39.48 -7.95 -25.99
CA ASP A 99 -38.78 -7.57 -24.76
C ASP A 99 -38.55 -8.79 -23.86
N THR A 100 -39.59 -9.62 -23.67
CA THR A 100 -39.50 -10.81 -22.80
C THR A 100 -38.52 -11.83 -23.36
N GLU A 101 -38.50 -12.04 -24.67
CA GLU A 101 -37.60 -13.03 -25.25
C GLU A 101 -36.16 -12.51 -25.38
N ILE A 102 -35.96 -11.20 -25.62
CA ILE A 102 -34.65 -10.55 -25.52
C ILE A 102 -34.11 -10.72 -24.10
N GLU A 103 -34.92 -10.44 -23.07
CA GLU A 103 -34.54 -10.65 -21.66
C GLU A 103 -34.18 -12.11 -21.36
N LYS A 104 -34.92 -13.07 -21.90
CA LYS A 104 -34.58 -14.50 -21.76
C LYS A 104 -33.23 -14.82 -22.39
N GLY A 105 -32.93 -14.27 -23.58
CA GLY A 105 -31.63 -14.42 -24.25
C GLY A 105 -30.49 -13.80 -23.44
N LEU A 106 -30.73 -12.65 -22.82
CA LEU A 106 -29.75 -11.95 -21.97
C LEU A 106 -29.55 -12.60 -20.60
N ARG A 107 -30.41 -13.52 -20.17
CA ARG A 107 -30.43 -14.06 -18.80
C ARG A 107 -29.07 -14.60 -18.34
N ILE A 108 -28.35 -15.31 -19.20
CA ILE A 108 -27.05 -15.91 -18.87
C ILE A 108 -26.01 -14.80 -18.65
N VAL A 109 -25.93 -13.85 -19.58
CA VAL A 109 -24.95 -12.76 -19.53
C VAL A 109 -25.23 -11.80 -18.37
N LEU A 110 -26.50 -11.51 -18.08
CA LEU A 110 -26.90 -10.71 -16.92
C LEU A 110 -26.57 -11.40 -15.59
N ALA A 111 -26.68 -12.73 -15.52
CA ALA A 111 -26.28 -13.48 -14.34
C ALA A 111 -24.75 -13.43 -14.13
N GLU A 112 -23.98 -13.54 -15.21
CA GLU A 112 -22.52 -13.40 -15.19
C GLU A 112 -22.09 -11.99 -14.76
N GLN A 113 -22.69 -10.94 -15.34
CA GLN A 113 -22.47 -9.55 -14.93
C GLN A 113 -22.75 -9.34 -13.43
N ALA A 114 -23.90 -9.85 -12.94
CA ALA A 114 -24.28 -9.73 -11.53
C ALA A 114 -23.35 -10.52 -10.60
N PHE A 115 -22.78 -11.63 -11.07
CA PHE A 115 -21.74 -12.36 -10.35
C PHE A 115 -20.48 -11.51 -10.22
N PHE A 116 -19.90 -11.02 -11.32
CA PHE A 116 -18.68 -10.22 -11.27
C PHE A 116 -18.84 -8.90 -10.51
N ARG A 117 -20.02 -8.28 -10.55
CA ARG A 117 -20.29 -7.09 -9.74
C ARG A 117 -20.20 -7.38 -8.24
N ARG A 118 -20.75 -8.51 -7.78
CA ARG A 118 -20.64 -8.92 -6.36
C ARG A 118 -19.22 -9.29 -5.98
N GLU A 119 -18.52 -10.03 -6.85
CA GLU A 119 -17.10 -10.36 -6.62
C GLU A 119 -16.21 -9.12 -6.59
N LEU A 120 -16.52 -8.09 -7.38
CA LEU A 120 -15.77 -6.84 -7.39
C LEU A 120 -15.87 -6.10 -6.05
N GLU A 121 -17.07 -6.05 -5.45
CA GLU A 121 -17.25 -5.45 -4.12
C GLU A 121 -16.49 -6.23 -3.05
N ALA A 122 -16.55 -7.57 -3.08
CA ALA A 122 -15.77 -8.40 -2.17
C ALA A 122 -14.25 -8.25 -2.38
N ALA A 123 -13.79 -8.08 -3.62
CA ALA A 123 -12.39 -7.81 -3.93
C ALA A 123 -11.95 -6.42 -3.43
N ARG A 124 -12.81 -5.40 -3.57
CA ARG A 124 -12.57 -4.06 -3.04
C ARG A 124 -12.38 -4.10 -1.52
N GLU A 125 -13.24 -4.79 -0.79
CA GLU A 125 -13.11 -4.94 0.66
C GLU A 125 -11.77 -5.62 1.05
N ARG A 126 -11.34 -6.64 0.29
CA ARG A 126 -10.03 -7.29 0.49
C ARG A 126 -8.86 -6.34 0.22
N VAL A 127 -8.95 -5.50 -0.81
CA VAL A 127 -7.92 -4.48 -1.10
C VAL A 127 -7.85 -3.46 0.05
N GLU A 128 -8.99 -2.94 0.49
CA GLU A 128 -9.04 -1.96 1.58
C GLU A 128 -8.50 -2.53 2.89
N ALA A 129 -8.85 -3.78 3.23
CA ALA A 129 -8.35 -4.46 4.41
C ALA A 129 -6.82 -4.68 4.37
N SER A 130 -6.31 -5.24 3.26
CA SER A 130 -4.87 -5.49 3.10
C SER A 130 -4.05 -4.18 3.03
N GLU A 131 -4.60 -3.12 2.43
CA GLU A 131 -3.98 -1.79 2.43
C GLU A 131 -3.92 -1.21 3.85
N HIS A 132 -5.02 -1.29 4.59
CA HIS A 132 -5.06 -0.86 5.99
C HIS A 132 -4.01 -1.59 6.84
N ASP A 133 -3.92 -2.92 6.72
CA ASP A 133 -2.97 -3.72 7.50
C ASP A 133 -1.52 -3.39 7.13
N LEU A 134 -1.22 -3.20 5.85
CA LEU A 134 0.09 -2.78 5.37
C LEU A 134 0.46 -1.38 5.89
N LEU A 135 -0.48 -0.43 5.89
CA LEU A 135 -0.26 0.92 6.40
C LEU A 135 -0.09 0.94 7.92
N ALA A 136 -0.89 0.16 8.65
CA ALA A 136 -0.77 0.01 10.10
C ALA A 136 0.59 -0.60 10.49
N PHE A 137 1.05 -1.59 9.72
CA PHE A 137 2.38 -2.17 9.91
C PHE A 137 3.49 -1.13 9.66
N LYS A 138 3.42 -0.38 8.55
CA LYS A 138 4.39 0.68 8.23
C LYS A 138 4.44 1.78 9.30
N ALA A 139 3.28 2.18 9.82
CA ALA A 139 3.18 3.22 10.85
C ALA A 139 3.75 2.77 12.20
N SER A 140 3.59 1.49 12.56
CA SER A 140 4.09 0.93 13.82
C SER A 140 5.53 0.41 13.75
N ASN A 141 6.05 0.14 12.56
CA ASN A 141 7.39 -0.45 12.34
C ASN A 141 8.20 0.38 11.33
N THR A 142 8.43 1.66 11.63
CA THR A 142 9.22 2.57 10.77
C THR A 142 10.64 2.08 10.52
N ASP A 143 11.21 1.36 11.48
CA ASP A 143 12.59 0.86 11.43
C ASP A 143 12.71 -0.46 10.63
N ALA A 144 11.59 -1.09 10.25
CA ALA A 144 11.56 -2.38 9.56
C ALA A 144 11.08 -2.28 8.10
N LEU A 145 11.25 -1.12 7.49
CA LEU A 145 10.93 -0.91 6.08
C LEU A 145 11.99 -1.57 5.18
N PRO A 146 11.65 -1.94 3.93
CA PRO A 146 12.59 -2.57 3.02
C PRO A 146 13.90 -1.78 2.89
N GLY A 147 15.02 -2.48 3.10
CA GLY A 147 16.37 -1.91 3.01
C GLY A 147 16.94 -1.41 4.35
N THR A 148 16.16 -1.39 5.43
CA THR A 148 16.69 -1.04 6.75
C THR A 148 17.58 -2.14 7.33
N SER A 149 17.32 -3.43 7.05
CA SER A 149 18.23 -4.51 7.46
C SER A 149 19.64 -4.30 6.94
N GLN A 150 19.79 -3.92 5.67
CA GLN A 150 21.12 -3.76 5.07
C GLN A 150 21.91 -2.61 5.70
N VAL A 151 21.23 -1.52 6.06
CA VAL A 151 21.81 -0.42 6.83
C VAL A 151 22.20 -0.89 8.23
N ALA A 152 21.31 -1.60 8.93
CA ALA A 152 21.58 -2.12 10.27
C ALA A 152 22.77 -3.10 10.31
N TYR A 153 22.89 -3.99 9.31
CA TYR A 153 24.06 -4.88 9.16
C TYR A 153 25.36 -4.10 8.94
N LYS A 154 25.31 -3.04 8.12
CA LYS A 154 26.48 -2.18 7.87
C LYS A 154 26.92 -1.47 9.14
N ASP A 155 25.99 -0.86 9.88
CA ASP A 155 26.25 -0.16 11.13
C ASP A 155 26.84 -1.12 12.18
N LEU A 156 26.30 -2.35 12.26
CA LEU A 156 26.83 -3.40 13.14
C LEU A 156 28.29 -3.75 12.80
N ILE A 157 28.62 -3.93 11.52
CA ILE A 157 29.98 -4.22 11.08
C ILE A 157 30.92 -3.05 11.42
N GLU A 158 30.50 -1.81 11.15
CA GLU A 158 31.28 -0.61 11.45
C GLU A 158 31.57 -0.47 12.95
N LEU A 159 30.56 -0.67 13.80
CA LEU A 159 30.72 -0.65 15.25
C LEU A 159 31.65 -1.76 15.75
N ARG A 160 31.56 -2.98 15.17
CA ARG A 160 32.45 -4.10 15.52
C ARG A 160 33.90 -3.78 15.18
N GLU A 161 34.15 -3.24 13.99
CA GLU A 161 35.50 -2.85 13.57
C GLU A 161 36.04 -1.71 14.42
N ARG A 162 35.20 -0.73 14.77
CA ARG A 162 35.60 0.36 15.65
C ARG A 162 35.93 -0.12 17.06
N LYS A 163 35.14 -1.04 17.62
CA LYS A 163 35.46 -1.68 18.91
C LYS A 163 36.78 -2.44 18.85
N ARG A 164 37.01 -3.24 17.80
CA ARG A 164 38.28 -3.99 17.62
C ARG A 164 39.48 -3.05 17.55
N SER A 165 39.38 -1.97 16.78
CA SER A 165 40.44 -0.96 16.69
C SER A 165 40.72 -0.32 18.06
N LEU A 166 39.68 0.01 18.81
CA LEU A 166 39.79 0.61 20.13
C LEU A 166 40.36 -0.36 21.17
N ASP A 167 39.94 -1.63 21.15
CA ASP A 167 40.49 -2.69 22.00
C ASP A 167 41.99 -2.89 21.73
N ALA A 168 42.42 -2.84 20.47
CA ALA A 168 43.84 -2.89 20.11
C ALA A 168 44.62 -1.68 20.63
N GLN A 169 44.07 -0.47 20.49
CA GLN A 169 44.67 0.76 21.02
C GLN A 169 44.80 0.72 22.55
N ILE A 170 43.77 0.26 23.25
CA ILE A 170 43.79 0.09 24.72
C ILE A 170 44.89 -0.90 25.11
N ALA A 171 44.98 -2.05 24.44
CA ALA A 171 46.00 -3.05 24.74
C ALA A 171 47.43 -2.53 24.51
N GLU A 172 47.65 -1.75 23.44
CA GLU A 172 48.93 -1.10 23.16
C GLU A 172 49.28 -0.09 24.27
N GLN A 173 48.35 0.81 24.60
CA GLN A 173 48.56 1.82 25.64
C GLN A 173 48.79 1.21 27.03
N GLU A 174 48.11 0.11 27.36
CA GLU A 174 48.33 -0.63 28.61
C GLU A 174 49.75 -1.23 28.67
N LEU A 175 50.25 -1.76 27.56
CA LEU A 175 51.61 -2.27 27.47
C LEU A 175 52.64 -1.13 27.63
N THR A 176 52.43 0.00 26.95
CA THR A 176 53.29 1.18 27.06
C THR A 176 53.29 1.75 28.48
N LEU A 177 52.11 1.86 29.11
CA LEU A 177 51.96 2.30 30.50
C LEU A 177 52.73 1.39 31.45
N LYS A 178 52.65 0.07 31.27
CA LYS A 178 53.39 -0.91 32.07
C LYS A 178 54.91 -0.72 31.92
N MET A 179 55.40 -0.47 30.71
CA MET A 179 56.81 -0.18 30.46
C MET A 179 57.25 1.13 31.11
N GLU A 180 56.46 2.19 31.02
CA GLU A 180 56.81 3.50 31.58
C GLU A 180 56.80 3.49 33.11
N ARG A 181 55.82 2.81 33.72
CA ARG A 181 55.80 2.55 35.17
C ARG A 181 57.02 1.72 35.62
N ALA A 182 57.47 0.75 34.82
CA ALA A 182 58.68 0.00 35.11
C ALA A 182 59.96 0.87 35.05
N LYS A 183 60.02 1.88 34.16
CA LYS A 183 61.11 2.87 34.15
C LYS A 183 61.09 3.74 35.39
N LEU A 184 59.92 4.25 35.81
CA LEU A 184 59.78 5.03 37.05
C LEU A 184 60.30 4.28 38.28
N GLY A 185 60.05 2.97 38.37
CA GLY A 185 60.57 2.15 39.47
C GLY A 185 62.09 1.93 39.45
N ARG A 186 62.77 2.20 38.33
CA ARG A 186 64.23 2.02 38.15
C ARG A 186 65.01 3.33 38.26
N VAL A 187 64.35 4.48 38.09
CA VAL A 187 64.98 5.80 38.06
C VAL A 187 64.76 6.50 39.40
N SER A 188 65.84 6.96 40.04
CA SER A 188 65.75 7.74 41.28
C SER A 188 65.02 9.08 41.04
N PRO A 189 64.07 9.48 41.91
CA PRO A 189 63.40 10.79 41.83
C PRO A 189 64.35 11.98 41.95
N PHE A 190 65.54 11.74 42.53
CA PHE A 190 66.54 12.75 42.80
C PHE A 190 67.87 12.36 42.15
N VAL A 191 68.51 13.32 41.48
CA VAL A 191 69.90 13.19 41.05
C VAL A 191 70.76 13.87 42.11
N VAL A 192 71.66 13.11 42.73
CA VAL A 192 72.73 13.67 43.55
C VAL A 192 73.71 14.30 42.58
N LEU A 193 73.76 15.63 42.55
CA LEU A 193 74.86 16.36 41.92
C LEU A 193 76.09 16.14 42.79
N ASP A 194 76.80 15.04 42.52
CA ASP A 194 78.06 14.78 43.18
C ASP A 194 79.10 15.77 42.63
N ARG A 195 79.57 16.66 43.51
CA ARG A 195 80.59 17.69 43.19
C ARG A 195 82.02 17.11 43.27
N THR A 196 82.18 15.80 43.39
CA THR A 196 83.37 15.19 44.00
C THR A 196 84.50 14.77 43.07
N GLU A 197 84.50 15.08 41.77
CA GLU A 197 85.67 14.72 40.93
C GLU A 197 86.36 15.85 40.18
N ASN A 198 85.87 17.09 40.24
CA ASN A 198 86.62 18.23 39.72
C ASN A 198 86.61 19.36 40.74
N ASN A 199 87.57 19.33 41.68
CA ASN A 199 87.92 20.54 42.41
C ASN A 199 88.55 21.51 41.38
N PRO A 200 87.85 22.56 40.92
CA PRO A 200 88.32 23.42 39.83
C PRO A 200 89.64 24.14 40.16
N TYR A 201 90.01 24.13 41.44
CA TYR A 201 91.24 24.74 41.94
C TYR A 201 92.47 23.84 41.79
N GLN A 202 92.35 22.51 41.59
CA GLN A 202 93.52 21.63 41.44
C GLN A 202 94.36 21.95 40.20
N ALA A 203 93.72 22.21 39.06
CA ALA A 203 94.41 22.61 37.84
C ALA A 203 95.11 23.99 38.00
N GLN A 204 94.49 24.90 38.75
CA GLN A 204 95.06 26.23 39.03
C GLN A 204 96.25 26.14 39.99
N ILE A 205 96.17 25.29 41.02
CA ILE A 205 97.27 25.00 41.95
C ILE A 205 98.48 24.48 41.19
N ALA A 206 98.31 23.47 40.35
CA ALA A 206 99.40 22.90 39.55
C ALA A 206 100.05 23.94 38.62
N THR A 207 99.24 24.84 38.05
CA THR A 207 99.75 25.92 37.18
C THR A 207 100.61 26.93 37.95
N ILE A 208 100.14 27.38 39.12
CA ILE A 208 100.87 28.33 39.97
C ILE A 208 102.16 27.69 40.52
N GLU A 209 102.11 26.41 40.89
CA GLU A 209 103.29 25.66 41.34
C GLU A 209 104.36 25.54 40.25
N ALA A 210 103.96 25.31 38.99
CA ALA A 210 104.88 25.27 37.87
C ALA A 210 105.53 26.64 37.60
N GLN A 211 104.76 27.73 37.67
CA GLN A 211 105.28 29.10 37.54
C GLN A 211 106.26 29.44 38.68
N LEU A 212 105.92 29.05 39.91
CA LEU A 212 106.78 29.24 41.08
C LEU A 212 108.12 28.49 40.93
N ALA A 213 108.08 27.27 40.40
CA ALA A 213 109.28 26.47 40.12
C ALA A 213 110.15 27.12 39.03
N ALA A 214 109.55 27.65 37.96
CA ALA A 214 110.27 28.32 36.88
C ALA A 214 110.96 29.62 37.34
N GLU A 215 110.28 30.41 38.18
CA GLU A 215 110.85 31.66 38.72
C GLU A 215 112.04 31.39 39.64
N ARG A 216 111.96 30.34 40.46
CA ARG A 216 113.08 29.88 41.30
C ARG A 216 114.23 29.32 40.48
N ALA A 217 113.94 28.55 39.43
CA ALA A 217 114.97 28.02 38.52
C ALA A 217 115.70 29.14 37.75
N SER A 218 115.05 30.28 37.53
CA SER A 218 115.64 31.48 36.92
C SER A 218 116.54 32.28 37.88
N GLY A 219 116.84 31.74 39.07
CA GLY A 219 117.75 32.33 40.04
C GLY A 219 117.11 33.39 40.95
N LYS A 220 115.79 33.57 40.90
CA LYS A 220 115.09 34.50 41.81
C LYS A 220 115.00 33.88 43.21
N GLY A 221 115.57 34.60 44.19
CA GLY A 221 115.55 34.16 45.58
C GLY A 221 114.16 34.28 46.24
N PRO A 222 113.95 33.68 47.43
CA PRO A 222 112.64 33.64 48.10
C PRO A 222 112.04 35.01 48.44
N LYS A 223 112.86 36.08 48.49
CA LYS A 223 112.41 37.45 48.77
C LYS A 223 112.10 38.28 47.52
N HIS A 224 112.19 37.69 46.33
CA HIS A 224 111.89 38.40 45.09
C HIS A 224 110.37 38.67 45.01
N PRO A 225 109.93 39.89 44.64
CA PRO A 225 108.52 40.27 44.65
C PRO A 225 107.62 39.32 43.84
N ASP A 226 108.11 38.79 42.72
CA ASP A 226 107.35 37.84 41.89
C ASP A 226 107.11 36.48 42.57
N VAL A 227 108.11 35.97 43.31
CA VAL A 227 108.00 34.68 44.03
C VAL A 227 107.03 34.83 45.20
N VAL A 228 107.10 35.94 45.94
CA VAL A 228 106.18 36.23 47.05
C VAL A 228 104.73 36.32 46.57
N LYS A 229 104.48 37.03 45.46
CA LYS A 229 103.12 37.12 44.88
C LYS A 229 102.56 35.77 44.45
N LEU A 230 103.40 34.90 43.88
CA LEU A 230 102.99 33.54 43.49
C LEU A 230 102.74 32.64 44.70
N GLU A 231 103.53 32.75 45.76
CA GLU A 231 103.31 32.03 47.03
C GLU A 231 102.02 32.47 47.73
N GLU A 232 101.75 33.78 47.80
CA GLU A 232 100.51 34.33 48.33
C GLU A 232 99.30 33.84 47.52
N SER A 233 99.42 33.85 46.19
CA SER A 233 98.39 33.35 45.27
C SER A 233 98.14 31.85 45.49
N LEU A 234 99.20 31.04 45.56
CA LEU A 234 99.11 29.59 45.84
C LEU A 234 98.44 29.33 47.19
N THR A 235 98.79 30.09 48.22
CA THR A 235 98.21 29.96 49.56
C THR A 235 96.73 30.34 49.56
N SER A 236 96.36 31.38 48.81
CA SER A 236 94.95 31.79 48.67
C SER A 236 94.11 30.73 47.95
N ILE A 237 94.60 30.18 46.84
CA ILE A 237 93.90 29.15 46.06
C ILE A 237 93.84 27.83 46.85
N ARG A 238 94.89 27.45 47.59
CA ARG A 238 94.87 26.27 48.46
C ARG A 238 93.83 26.40 49.58
N ARG A 239 93.63 27.60 50.13
CA ARG A 239 92.58 27.87 51.13
C ARG A 239 91.17 27.78 50.56
N LEU A 240 90.99 28.21 49.31
CA LEU A 240 89.73 28.02 48.57
C LEU A 240 89.49 26.54 48.25
N ALA A 241 90.55 25.78 47.95
CA ALA A 241 90.50 24.35 47.68
C ALA A 241 90.26 23.50 48.93
N SER A 242 90.76 23.91 50.11
CA SER A 242 90.55 23.24 51.40
C SER A 242 89.20 23.56 52.05
N GLY A 243 88.43 24.49 51.49
CA GLY A 243 87.10 24.85 51.99
C GLY A 243 87.10 25.68 53.28
N GLU A 244 88.24 26.22 53.71
CA GLU A 244 88.36 27.06 54.92
C GLU A 244 87.89 28.51 54.71
N SER A 245 87.55 28.90 53.48
CA SER A 245 86.85 30.17 53.23
C SER A 245 85.41 30.04 53.66
N GLY A 246 85.09 30.60 54.83
CA GLY A 246 83.78 30.55 55.46
C GLY A 246 82.62 30.85 54.52
N ASN A 247 81.56 30.08 54.73
CA ASN A 247 80.21 30.27 54.20
C ASN A 247 79.98 29.86 52.73
N THR A 248 80.04 28.56 52.47
CA THR A 248 79.08 27.95 51.55
C THR A 248 78.50 26.72 52.22
N THR A 249 77.26 26.83 52.69
CA THR A 249 76.41 25.69 53.05
C THR A 249 76.53 24.65 51.94
N SER A 250 77.21 23.55 52.24
CA SER A 250 77.21 22.32 51.46
C SER A 250 75.84 21.63 51.61
N SER A 251 74.77 22.34 51.25
CA SER A 251 73.54 21.68 50.87
C SER A 251 73.81 21.03 49.52
N VAL A 252 73.93 19.70 49.52
CA VAL A 252 73.66 18.88 48.34
C VAL A 252 72.36 19.42 47.72
N ARG A 253 72.47 20.16 46.61
CA ARG A 253 71.30 20.56 45.84
C ARG A 253 70.83 19.31 45.11
N SER A 254 70.04 18.51 45.82
CA SER A 254 69.24 17.46 45.22
C SER A 254 68.27 18.11 44.24
N SER A 255 68.49 17.93 42.94
CA SER A 255 67.58 18.41 41.91
C SER A 255 66.69 17.24 41.47
N LYS A 256 65.41 17.52 41.18
CA LYS A 256 64.49 16.50 40.67
C LYS A 256 65.05 15.94 39.37
N ASN A 257 65.06 14.62 39.24
CA ASN A 257 65.56 13.96 38.05
C ASN A 257 64.65 14.28 36.84
N PRO A 258 65.15 14.93 35.78
CA PRO A 258 64.32 15.28 34.62
C PRO A 258 63.74 14.03 33.93
N ILE A 259 64.48 12.91 33.93
CA ILE A 259 64.01 11.62 33.35
C ILE A 259 62.82 11.08 34.14
N TYR A 260 62.85 11.23 35.48
CA TYR A 260 61.75 10.82 36.34
C TYR A 260 60.50 11.67 36.08
N LEU A 261 60.66 13.00 36.02
CA LEU A 261 59.55 13.93 35.74
C LEU A 261 58.91 13.68 34.38
N THR A 262 59.70 13.40 33.35
CA THR A 262 59.16 13.06 32.02
C THR A 262 58.40 11.74 32.05
N ALA A 263 58.90 10.73 32.76
CA ALA A 263 58.24 9.44 32.85
C ALA A 263 56.94 9.51 33.68
N GLU A 264 56.90 10.34 34.72
CA GLU A 264 55.70 10.61 35.53
C GLU A 264 54.62 11.31 34.69
N ALA A 265 55.01 12.33 33.91
CA ALA A 265 54.11 13.02 32.99
C ALA A 265 53.55 12.06 31.91
N ASN A 266 54.40 11.20 31.34
CA ASN A 266 53.99 10.18 30.36
C ASN A 266 53.00 9.18 30.96
N VAL A 267 53.23 8.72 32.19
CA VAL A 267 52.30 7.82 32.90
C VAL A 267 50.95 8.49 33.11
N PHE A 268 50.93 9.73 33.61
CA PHE A 268 49.68 10.47 33.80
C PHE A 268 48.91 10.66 32.48
N GLN A 269 49.62 11.02 31.41
CA GLN A 269 49.03 11.19 30.09
C GLN A 269 48.44 9.88 29.53
N LEU A 270 49.16 8.76 29.68
CA LEU A 270 48.70 7.43 29.26
C LEU A 270 47.50 6.95 30.08
N GLU A 271 47.50 7.17 31.40
CA GLU A 271 46.37 6.84 32.27
C GLU A 271 45.11 7.61 31.90
N SER A 272 45.24 8.92 31.67
CA SER A 272 44.13 9.76 31.21
C SER A 272 43.61 9.31 29.84
N SER A 273 44.50 9.00 28.90
CA SER A 273 44.10 8.52 27.57
C SER A 273 43.40 7.17 27.63
N LEU A 274 43.91 6.24 28.44
CA LEU A 274 43.29 4.93 28.69
C LEU A 274 41.91 5.05 29.32
N ALA A 275 41.72 5.98 30.27
CA ALA A 275 40.42 6.23 30.88
C ALA A 275 39.38 6.65 29.81
N VAL A 276 39.76 7.58 28.93
CA VAL A 276 38.91 8.03 27.82
C VAL A 276 38.64 6.89 26.83
N ALA A 277 39.67 6.14 26.43
CA ALA A 277 39.51 5.03 25.50
C ALA A 277 38.62 3.92 26.07
N ARG A 278 38.75 3.59 27.36
CA ARG A 278 37.88 2.61 28.03
C ARG A 278 36.43 3.08 28.13
N GLN A 279 36.20 4.36 28.40
CA GLN A 279 34.85 4.92 28.40
C GLN A 279 34.20 4.84 27.01
N GLU A 280 34.95 5.19 25.96
CA GLU A 280 34.45 5.07 24.58
C GLU A 280 34.19 3.61 24.20
N ARG A 281 35.01 2.66 24.68
CA ARG A 281 34.80 1.23 24.47
C ARG A 281 33.48 0.77 25.09
N GLU A 282 33.19 1.23 26.29
CA GLU A 282 31.93 0.90 26.98
C GLU A 282 30.73 1.43 26.19
N ARG A 283 30.79 2.69 25.76
CA ARG A 283 29.76 3.31 24.91
C ARG A 283 29.53 2.53 23.61
N ILE A 284 30.59 2.18 22.89
CA ILE A 284 30.48 1.38 21.65
C ILE A 284 29.93 -0.01 21.95
N THR A 285 30.27 -0.59 23.10
CA THR A 285 29.74 -1.90 23.52
C THR A 285 28.23 -1.84 23.77
N GLU A 286 27.73 -0.78 24.39
CA GLU A 286 26.29 -0.53 24.53
C GLU A 286 25.61 -0.37 23.16
N MET A 287 26.18 0.46 22.28
CA MET A 287 25.66 0.65 20.91
C MET A 287 25.64 -0.66 20.10
N LEU A 288 26.66 -1.52 20.28
CA LEU A 288 26.72 -2.83 19.65
C LEU A 288 25.60 -3.74 20.13
N LYS A 289 25.32 -3.76 21.42
CA LYS A 289 24.24 -4.57 21.99
C LYS A 289 22.89 -4.18 21.39
N ASP A 290 22.63 -2.89 21.28
CA ASP A 290 21.39 -2.38 20.69
C ASP A 290 21.31 -2.71 19.18
N ALA A 291 22.42 -2.54 18.45
CA ALA A 291 22.50 -2.88 17.03
C ALA A 291 22.30 -4.38 16.78
N GLU A 292 22.88 -5.25 17.62
CA GLU A 292 22.72 -6.71 17.53
C GLU A 292 21.27 -7.14 17.77
N GLN A 293 20.59 -6.52 18.74
CA GLN A 293 19.17 -6.78 18.98
C GLN A 293 18.31 -6.39 17.79
N LYS A 294 18.56 -5.20 17.20
CA LYS A 294 17.85 -4.75 16.00
C LYS A 294 18.05 -5.72 14.84
N VAL A 295 19.30 -6.05 14.51
CA VAL A 295 19.65 -6.98 13.43
C VAL A 295 19.02 -8.38 13.62
N THR A 296 18.81 -8.81 14.86
CA THR A 296 18.18 -10.10 15.16
C THR A 296 16.66 -10.08 14.89
N LEU A 297 15.99 -8.96 15.15
CA LEU A 297 14.53 -8.83 15.02
C LEU A 297 14.07 -8.38 13.62
N LEU A 298 14.89 -7.57 12.95
CA LEU A 298 14.57 -6.97 11.65
C LEU A 298 14.17 -7.98 10.56
N PRO A 299 14.85 -9.12 10.35
CA PRO A 299 14.49 -10.06 9.29
C PRO A 299 13.06 -10.60 9.41
N LYS A 300 12.58 -10.81 10.65
CA LYS A 300 11.21 -11.25 10.89
C LYS A 300 10.21 -10.15 10.57
N GLN A 301 10.54 -8.90 10.90
CA GLN A 301 9.68 -7.76 10.60
C GLN A 301 9.63 -7.47 9.09
N GLU A 302 10.77 -7.54 8.39
CA GLU A 302 10.81 -7.43 6.92
C GLU A 302 10.02 -8.57 6.25
N SER A 303 10.14 -9.81 6.74
CA SER A 303 9.32 -10.93 6.22
C SER A 303 7.82 -10.68 6.39
N ASN A 304 7.40 -10.15 7.53
CA ASN A 304 5.99 -9.80 7.77
C ASN A 304 5.54 -8.66 6.84
N PHE A 305 6.40 -7.66 6.62
CA PHE A 305 6.15 -6.59 5.66
C PHE A 305 5.95 -7.16 4.25
N ASP A 306 6.86 -8.02 3.79
CA ASP A 306 6.83 -8.62 2.45
C ASP A 306 5.59 -9.50 2.26
N GLU A 307 5.14 -10.16 3.32
CA GLU A 307 3.88 -10.91 3.33
C GLU A 307 2.68 -9.98 3.13
N LEU A 308 2.55 -8.92 3.93
CA LEU A 308 1.47 -7.93 3.80
C LEU A 308 1.49 -7.20 2.44
N ASP A 309 2.67 -6.85 1.94
CA ASP A 309 2.83 -6.22 0.64
C ASP A 309 2.43 -7.16 -0.51
N ARG A 310 2.78 -8.46 -0.39
CA ARG A 310 2.34 -9.49 -1.34
C ARG A 310 0.82 -9.69 -1.28
N GLU A 311 0.22 -9.75 -0.10
CA GLU A 311 -1.23 -9.87 0.07
C GLU A 311 -1.97 -8.70 -0.56
N TYR A 312 -1.51 -7.46 -0.31
CA TYR A 312 -2.05 -6.28 -0.96
C TYR A 312 -1.94 -6.35 -2.49
N LYS A 313 -0.77 -6.73 -3.01
CA LYS A 313 -0.56 -6.88 -4.46
C LYS A 313 -1.47 -7.92 -5.08
N VAL A 314 -1.65 -9.07 -4.43
CA VAL A 314 -2.56 -10.13 -4.89
C VAL A 314 -4.00 -9.64 -4.86
N ALA A 315 -4.46 -9.02 -3.77
CA ALA A 315 -5.81 -8.48 -3.66
C ALA A 315 -6.09 -7.44 -4.75
N LYS A 316 -5.12 -6.55 -5.02
CA LYS A 316 -5.22 -5.54 -6.07
C LYS A 316 -5.27 -6.17 -7.46
N GLN A 317 -4.42 -7.17 -7.72
CA GLN A 317 -4.42 -7.90 -8.99
C GLN A 317 -5.75 -8.62 -9.21
N ASP A 318 -6.30 -9.28 -8.19
CA ASP A 318 -7.62 -9.91 -8.25
C ASP A 318 -8.71 -8.89 -8.59
N TYR A 319 -8.71 -7.73 -7.91
CA TYR A 319 -9.63 -6.63 -8.19
C TYR A 319 -9.55 -6.18 -9.65
N ASP A 320 -8.33 -5.96 -10.18
CA ASP A 320 -8.13 -5.50 -11.56
C ASP A 320 -8.62 -6.55 -12.58
N VAL A 321 -8.38 -7.84 -12.32
CA VAL A 321 -8.86 -8.95 -13.15
C VAL A 321 -10.38 -9.02 -13.13
N ILE A 322 -11.02 -8.96 -11.95
CA ILE A 322 -12.48 -8.99 -11.82
C ILE A 322 -13.11 -7.77 -12.47
N LEU A 323 -12.50 -6.58 -12.34
CA LEU A 323 -12.96 -5.37 -13.00
C LEU A 323 -12.92 -5.51 -14.52
N SER A 324 -11.86 -6.11 -15.08
CA SER A 324 -11.79 -6.41 -16.51
C SER A 324 -12.91 -7.36 -16.93
N LYS A 325 -13.15 -8.42 -16.16
CA LYS A 325 -14.21 -9.39 -16.43
C LYS A 325 -15.60 -8.79 -16.34
N LEU A 326 -15.84 -7.88 -15.39
CA LEU A 326 -17.09 -7.14 -15.31
C LEU A 326 -17.32 -6.28 -16.56
N LYS A 327 -16.30 -5.57 -17.02
CA LYS A 327 -16.39 -4.75 -18.25
C LYS A 327 -16.64 -5.61 -19.49
N GLU A 328 -15.97 -6.76 -19.59
CA GLU A 328 -16.22 -7.75 -20.66
C GLU A 328 -17.69 -8.23 -20.63
N ALA A 329 -18.21 -8.57 -19.44
CA ALA A 329 -19.60 -8.99 -19.28
C ALA A 329 -20.59 -7.86 -19.62
N GLU A 330 -20.31 -6.62 -19.23
CA GLU A 330 -21.11 -5.44 -19.58
C GLU A 330 -21.18 -5.22 -21.09
N GLN A 331 -20.03 -5.27 -21.77
CA GLN A 331 -19.97 -5.19 -23.23
C GLN A 331 -20.72 -6.35 -23.89
N GLN A 332 -20.62 -7.56 -23.33
CA GLN A 332 -21.34 -8.72 -23.84
C GLN A 332 -22.87 -8.54 -23.71
N VAL A 333 -23.36 -7.92 -22.63
CA VAL A 333 -24.79 -7.60 -22.48
C VAL A 333 -25.24 -6.65 -23.59
N GLU A 334 -24.45 -5.61 -23.88
CA GLU A 334 -24.76 -4.65 -24.95
C GLU A 334 -24.76 -5.29 -26.33
N LEU A 335 -23.75 -6.12 -26.63
CA LEU A 335 -23.64 -6.84 -27.89
C LEU A 335 -24.78 -7.84 -28.06
N GLU A 336 -25.09 -8.63 -27.03
CA GLU A 336 -26.18 -9.62 -27.09
C GLU A 336 -27.54 -8.93 -27.21
N ARG A 337 -27.73 -7.76 -26.59
CA ARG A 337 -28.93 -6.95 -26.74
C ARG A 337 -29.08 -6.45 -28.17
N ALA A 338 -28.04 -5.82 -28.72
CA ALA A 338 -28.05 -5.33 -30.09
C ALA A 338 -28.24 -6.47 -31.11
N ALA A 339 -27.57 -7.62 -30.90
CA ALA A 339 -27.76 -8.80 -31.72
C ALA A 339 -29.18 -9.35 -31.60
N SER A 340 -29.76 -9.39 -30.40
CA SER A 340 -31.13 -9.83 -30.19
C SER A 340 -32.13 -8.90 -30.86
N GLU A 341 -31.95 -7.58 -30.78
CA GLU A 341 -32.79 -6.59 -31.47
C GLU A 341 -32.68 -6.71 -33.00
N ALA A 342 -31.48 -6.97 -33.54
CA ALA A 342 -31.25 -7.14 -34.98
C ALA A 342 -31.76 -8.47 -35.57
N ARG A 343 -32.07 -9.48 -34.74
CA ARG A 343 -32.59 -10.79 -35.21
C ARG A 343 -34.04 -10.71 -35.73
N TYR A 344 -34.75 -9.62 -35.51
CA TYR A 344 -36.14 -9.44 -35.94
C TYR A 344 -36.25 -8.36 -37.01
N ASP A 345 -36.92 -8.70 -38.11
CA ASP A 345 -37.42 -7.71 -39.06
C ASP A 345 -38.95 -7.77 -39.10
N MET A 346 -39.58 -6.64 -38.78
CA MET A 346 -41.03 -6.49 -38.79
C MET A 346 -41.48 -6.15 -40.21
N ILE A 347 -41.81 -7.18 -40.98
CA ILE A 347 -42.15 -7.03 -42.41
C ILE A 347 -43.45 -6.23 -42.61
N THR A 348 -44.45 -6.45 -41.77
CA THR A 348 -45.73 -5.74 -41.92
C THR A 348 -46.34 -5.40 -40.57
N PRO A 349 -46.55 -4.09 -40.28
CA PRO A 349 -47.20 -3.67 -39.06
C PRO A 349 -48.64 -4.20 -38.96
N PRO A 350 -49.23 -4.26 -37.76
CA PRO A 350 -50.63 -4.64 -37.61
C PRO A 350 -51.52 -3.68 -38.40
N GLN A 351 -52.30 -4.24 -39.33
CA GLN A 351 -53.30 -3.53 -40.12
C GLN A 351 -54.69 -4.05 -39.75
N VAL A 352 -55.70 -3.18 -39.88
CA VAL A 352 -57.09 -3.57 -39.65
C VAL A 352 -57.64 -4.25 -40.89
N GLU A 353 -58.06 -5.50 -40.75
CA GLU A 353 -58.83 -6.22 -41.77
C GLU A 353 -60.25 -6.42 -41.24
N TYR A 354 -61.24 -5.92 -41.97
CA TYR A 354 -62.64 -6.08 -41.61
C TYR A 354 -63.11 -7.46 -42.07
N VAL A 355 -63.50 -8.32 -41.12
CA VAL A 355 -64.06 -9.64 -41.43
C VAL A 355 -65.56 -9.49 -41.66
N ASP A 356 -66.01 -9.83 -42.86
CA ASP A 356 -67.43 -9.74 -43.25
C ASP A 356 -68.31 -10.64 -42.35
N GLU A 357 -69.41 -10.10 -41.80
CA GLU A 357 -70.26 -10.75 -40.78
C GLU A 357 -70.72 -12.15 -41.19
N ALA A 358 -71.00 -12.34 -42.49
CA ALA A 358 -71.45 -13.60 -43.07
C ALA A 358 -70.40 -14.73 -42.99
N THR A 359 -69.12 -14.38 -43.00
CA THR A 359 -68.00 -15.33 -42.96
C THR A 359 -67.55 -15.60 -41.52
N ALA A 360 -67.65 -14.60 -40.64
CA ALA A 360 -67.36 -14.71 -39.22
C ALA A 360 -68.40 -15.56 -38.45
N MET A 361 -69.70 -15.39 -38.75
CA MET A 361 -70.77 -16.19 -38.14
C MET A 361 -70.64 -17.68 -38.46
N LYS A 362 -70.27 -18.04 -39.70
CA LYS A 362 -70.21 -19.46 -40.11
C LYS A 362 -69.10 -20.27 -39.44
N LYS A 363 -68.00 -19.66 -38.99
CA LYS A 363 -66.88 -20.37 -38.34
C LYS A 363 -66.82 -20.20 -36.81
N HIS A 364 -67.35 -19.10 -36.24
CA HIS A 364 -67.11 -18.76 -34.83
C HIS A 364 -68.31 -18.13 -34.08
N ALA A 365 -69.55 -18.23 -34.57
CA ALA A 365 -70.74 -17.59 -33.95
C ALA A 365 -70.92 -17.84 -32.43
N THR A 366 -70.68 -19.05 -31.94
CA THR A 366 -70.80 -19.36 -30.50
C THR A 366 -69.72 -18.72 -29.65
N LYS A 367 -68.56 -18.41 -30.25
CA LYS A 367 -67.43 -17.74 -29.59
C LYS A 367 -67.60 -16.21 -29.58
N PHE A 368 -68.23 -15.65 -30.62
CA PHE A 368 -68.63 -14.24 -30.67
C PHE A 368 -69.66 -13.87 -29.59
N ALA A 369 -70.63 -14.74 -29.31
CA ALA A 369 -71.63 -14.52 -28.25
C ALA A 369 -71.00 -14.46 -26.84
N ALA A 370 -69.95 -15.24 -26.59
CA ALA A 370 -69.20 -15.22 -25.33
C ALA A 370 -68.33 -13.94 -25.19
N LEU A 371 -67.80 -13.43 -26.31
CA LEU A 371 -67.02 -12.18 -26.34
C LEU A 371 -67.88 -10.97 -25.95
N VAL A 372 -69.09 -10.85 -26.51
CA VAL A 372 -70.02 -9.73 -26.28
C VAL A 372 -70.51 -9.71 -24.82
N THR A 373 -70.75 -10.89 -24.23
CA THR A 373 -71.24 -11.00 -22.85
C THR A 373 -70.16 -10.67 -21.82
N ILE A 374 -68.91 -11.09 -22.04
CA ILE A 374 -67.82 -10.86 -21.08
C ILE A 374 -67.27 -9.42 -21.20
N LEU A 375 -67.11 -8.87 -22.42
CA LEU A 375 -66.73 -7.45 -22.58
C LEU A 375 -67.84 -6.49 -22.18
N GLY A 376 -69.11 -6.86 -22.36
CA GLY A 376 -70.24 -6.13 -21.78
C GLY A 376 -70.15 -6.03 -20.25
N PHE A 377 -69.66 -7.09 -19.59
CA PHE A 377 -69.43 -7.10 -18.15
C PHE A 377 -68.24 -6.22 -17.74
N VAL A 378 -67.15 -6.21 -18.51
CA VAL A 378 -65.97 -5.36 -18.25
C VAL A 378 -66.25 -3.87 -18.53
N GLY A 379 -67.01 -3.57 -19.59
CA GLY A 379 -67.49 -2.20 -19.86
C GLY A 379 -68.43 -1.70 -18.77
N LEU A 380 -69.30 -2.58 -18.24
CA LEU A 380 -70.20 -2.26 -17.13
C LEU A 380 -69.42 -2.01 -15.82
N THR A 381 -68.40 -2.81 -15.50
CA THR A 381 -67.60 -2.61 -14.29
C THR A 381 -66.73 -1.34 -14.38
N ALA A 382 -66.12 -1.06 -15.53
CA ALA A 382 -65.38 0.17 -15.77
C ALA A 382 -66.28 1.42 -15.68
N TYR A 383 -67.49 1.35 -16.24
CA TYR A 383 -68.50 2.41 -16.13
C TYR A 383 -68.96 2.64 -14.69
N LEU A 384 -69.18 1.58 -13.92
CA LEU A 384 -69.56 1.69 -12.50
C LEU A 384 -68.44 2.29 -11.65
N ILE A 385 -67.17 1.97 -11.93
CA ILE A 385 -66.02 2.56 -11.25
C ILE A 385 -65.88 4.04 -11.61
N TYR A 386 -66.02 4.40 -12.89
CA TYR A 386 -66.02 5.81 -13.34
C TYR A 386 -67.15 6.61 -12.65
N ARG A 387 -68.36 6.06 -12.62
CA ARG A 387 -69.51 6.68 -11.95
C ARG A 387 -69.27 6.87 -10.45
N ARG A 388 -68.65 5.89 -9.78
CA ARG A 388 -68.31 5.97 -8.35
C ARG A 388 -67.27 7.06 -8.08
N LYS A 389 -66.26 7.20 -8.96
CA LYS A 389 -65.26 8.27 -8.88
C LYS A 389 -65.90 9.65 -9.03
N LEU A 390 -66.81 9.80 -10.00
CA LEU A 390 -67.57 11.03 -10.22
C LEU A 390 -68.42 11.41 -8.99
N THR A 391 -69.07 10.43 -8.34
CA THR A 391 -69.84 10.69 -7.11
C THR A 391 -68.96 11.05 -5.91
N LEU A 392 -67.73 10.51 -5.83
CA LEU A 392 -66.79 10.84 -4.75
C LEU A 392 -66.18 12.23 -4.93
N ASP A 393 -65.92 12.66 -6.17
CA ASP A 393 -65.45 14.02 -6.46
C ASP A 393 -66.54 15.07 -6.21
N MET A 394 -67.82 14.71 -6.37
CA MET A 394 -68.98 15.55 -6.01
C MET A 394 -69.23 15.63 -4.49
N LEU A 395 -68.63 14.73 -3.71
CA LEU A 395 -68.75 14.65 -2.24
C LEU A 395 -67.56 15.28 -1.49
N LYS A 396 -66.60 15.89 -2.19
CA LYS A 396 -65.58 16.72 -1.54
C LYS A 396 -66.21 18.07 -1.14
N PRO A 397 -66.41 18.38 0.14
CA PRO A 397 -66.84 19.71 0.53
C PRO A 397 -65.76 20.72 0.12
N SER A 398 -66.19 21.74 -0.63
CA SER A 398 -65.41 22.94 -0.90
C SER A 398 -64.94 23.52 0.43
N LYS A 399 -63.61 23.55 0.66
CA LYS A 399 -63.01 24.38 1.71
C LYS A 399 -63.21 25.84 1.31
N ALA A 400 -64.36 26.39 1.65
CA ALA A 400 -64.61 27.83 1.58
C ALA A 400 -63.91 28.50 2.78
N ALA A 401 -63.01 29.41 2.43
CA ALA A 401 -62.23 30.24 3.31
C ALA A 401 -63.10 31.17 4.17
N VAL A 402 -62.69 31.37 5.42
CA VAL A 402 -63.15 32.43 6.32
C VAL A 402 -62.55 33.76 5.88
N PRO A 403 -63.35 34.85 5.78
CA PRO A 403 -62.84 36.19 5.99
C PRO A 403 -63.44 36.86 7.24
N ALA A 404 -62.67 37.84 7.72
CA ALA A 404 -62.71 38.49 9.02
C ALA A 404 -63.80 39.56 9.22
N SER A 405 -63.92 39.99 10.50
CA SER A 405 -64.58 41.19 11.07
C SER A 405 -66.11 41.19 11.09
N ALA A 406 -66.81 41.70 12.10
CA ALA A 406 -66.46 42.57 13.23
C ALA A 406 -67.29 42.18 14.47
#